data_AF-K1SCZ0-F1
#
_entry.id   AF-K1SCZ0-F1
#
_cell.length_a   1.000
_cell.length_b   1.000
_cell.length_c   1.000
_cell.angle_alpha   90.00
_cell.angle_beta   90.00
_cell.angle_gamma   90.00
#
_symmetry.space_group_name_H-M   'P 1'
#
loop_
_entity.id
_entity.type
_entity.pdbx_description
1 polymer ?
#
loop_
_entity_poly.entity_id
_entity_poly.type
_entity_poly.pdbx_seq_one_letter_code
_entity_poly.pdbx_strand_id
1 'polypeptide(L)'
;ECVNDAYLGAWNAIPPANPHPLLTYICKIVRNISLKIYYRKEAAKRNSTYTIAMEEIEACIADPNTVEAEIEARELARIIESFLDTLTVENRVIFMRRYWFSDSCKDIAEFVGLSEKNISVRLTRIRQKMKSYLAEREVFV
;
A
#
# COMPACT_ATOMS: atom_id res chain seq x y z
N GLU A 1 16.72 5.35 12.10
CA GLU A 1 16.38 3.92 12.06
C GLU A 1 15.08 3.71 12.85
N CYS A 2 14.21 2.79 12.44
CA CYS A 2 12.87 2.57 13.03
C CYS A 2 12.74 1.24 13.80
N VAL A 3 13.81 0.44 13.86
CA VAL A 3 13.81 -0.92 14.39
C VAL A 3 13.49 -0.96 15.89
N ASN A 4 14.19 -0.14 16.69
CA ASN A 4 13.95 -0.09 18.14
C ASN A 4 12.54 0.40 18.47
N ASP A 5 12.06 1.41 17.75
CA ASP A 5 10.70 1.92 17.89
C ASP A 5 9.65 0.84 17.53
N ALA A 6 9.93 0.01 16.52
CA ALA A 6 9.05 -1.08 16.13
C ALA A 6 8.96 -2.18 17.20
N TYR A 7 10.09 -2.57 17.80
CA TYR A 7 10.09 -3.51 18.91
C TYR A 7 9.35 -2.95 20.12
N LEU A 8 9.59 -1.68 20.47
CA LEU A 8 8.87 -1.02 21.57
C LEU A 8 7.36 -0.92 21.27
N GLY A 9 6.99 -0.62 20.02
CA GLY A 9 5.60 -0.57 19.58
C GLY A 9 4.90 -1.93 19.70
N ALA A 10 5.57 -3.00 19.29
CA ALA A 10 5.06 -4.36 19.43
C ALA A 10 4.93 -4.76 20.91
N TRP A 11 5.95 -4.49 21.72
CA TRP A 11 5.97 -4.75 23.16
C TRP A 11 4.82 -4.05 23.90
N ASN A 12 4.56 -2.78 23.56
CA ASN A 12 3.50 -2.02 24.22
C ASN A 12 2.09 -2.44 23.78
N ALA A 13 1.94 -3.04 22.60
CA ALA A 13 0.65 -3.44 22.06
C ALA A 13 0.25 -4.88 22.46
N ILE A 14 1.25 -5.72 22.75
CA ILE A 14 1.07 -7.14 23.04
C ILE A 14 1.65 -7.44 24.43
N PRO A 15 0.84 -7.83 25.43
CA PRO A 15 -0.64 -7.85 25.50
C PRO A 15 -1.28 -6.44 25.68
N PRO A 16 -2.60 -6.24 25.45
CA PRO A 16 -3.65 -7.26 25.31
C PRO A 16 -3.95 -7.71 23.88
N ALA A 17 -3.33 -7.11 22.85
CA ALA A 17 -3.54 -7.57 21.48
C ALA A 17 -3.04 -9.02 21.34
N ASN A 18 -3.85 -9.89 20.71
CA ASN A 18 -3.48 -11.26 20.37
C ASN A 18 -3.54 -11.47 18.85
N PRO A 19 -2.58 -10.90 18.10
CA PRO A 19 -2.68 -10.85 16.64
C PRO A 19 -2.44 -12.21 16.00
N HIS A 20 -3.34 -12.59 15.10
CA HIS A 20 -3.20 -13.76 14.25
C HIS A 20 -3.55 -13.40 12.80
N PRO A 21 -2.59 -13.38 11.86
CA PRO A 21 -1.17 -13.71 12.01
C PRO A 21 -0.32 -12.57 12.61
N LEU A 22 0.70 -12.93 13.39
CA LEU A 22 1.64 -11.98 14.02
C LEU A 22 2.41 -11.14 12.98
N LEU A 23 2.84 -11.74 11.87
CA LEU A 23 3.66 -11.08 10.86
C LEU A 23 2.99 -9.82 10.30
N THR A 24 1.73 -9.94 9.86
CA THR A 24 0.96 -8.80 9.32
C THR A 24 0.81 -7.68 10.34
N TYR A 25 0.63 -8.03 11.61
CA TYR A 25 0.51 -7.07 12.70
C TYR A 25 1.82 -6.29 12.92
N ILE A 26 2.95 -7.00 12.97
CA ILE A 26 4.27 -6.37 13.08
C ILE A 26 4.57 -5.50 11.86
N CYS A 27 4.27 -5.97 10.63
CA CYS A 27 4.43 -5.17 9.42
C CYS A 27 3.65 -3.85 9.48
N LYS A 28 2.42 -3.86 10.02
CA LYS A 28 1.61 -2.65 10.23
C LYS A 28 2.28 -1.69 11.22
N ILE A 29 2.79 -2.20 12.35
CA ILE A 29 3.50 -1.38 13.34
C ILE A 29 4.73 -0.71 12.72
N VAL A 30 5.58 -1.51 12.05
CA VAL A 30 6.79 -1.03 11.39
C VAL A 30 6.45 0.02 10.33
N ARG A 31 5.44 -0.23 9.48
CA ARG A 31 4.99 0.74 8.47
C ARG A 31 4.52 2.04 9.12
N ASN A 32 3.66 1.98 10.13
CA ASN A 32 3.14 3.17 10.80
C ASN A 32 4.25 4.03 11.43
N ILE A 33 5.21 3.40 12.09
CA ILE A 33 6.36 4.08 12.70
C ILE A 33 7.26 4.68 11.62
N SER A 34 7.54 3.92 10.56
CA SER A 34 8.37 4.36 9.44
C SER A 34 7.77 5.59 8.76
N LEU A 35 6.45 5.61 8.54
CA LEU A 35 5.72 6.76 8.00
C LEU A 35 5.75 7.95 8.97
N LYS A 36 5.54 7.73 10.27
CA LYS A 36 5.63 8.78 11.28
C LYS A 36 7.00 9.44 11.31
N ILE A 37 8.07 8.65 11.22
CA ILE A 37 9.45 9.15 11.14
C ILE A 37 9.69 9.88 9.82
N TYR A 38 9.23 9.29 8.70
CA TYR A 38 9.33 9.88 7.38
C TYR A 38 8.69 11.27 7.36
N TYR A 39 7.44 11.44 7.77
CA TYR A 39 6.77 12.75 7.78
C TYR A 39 7.43 13.77 8.71
N ARG A 40 7.97 13.33 9.86
CA ARG A 40 8.73 14.22 10.76
C ARG A 40 10.03 14.73 10.14
N LYS A 41 10.68 13.92 9.31
CA LYS A 41 11.95 14.25 8.64
C LYS A 41 11.77 14.99 7.32
N GLU A 42 10.72 14.64 6.57
CA GLU A 42 10.50 15.04 5.18
C GLU A 42 9.43 16.13 5.03
N ALA A 43 9.10 16.87 6.10
CA ALA A 43 8.26 18.07 6.03
C ALA A 43 8.74 19.13 4.99
N ALA A 44 9.93 18.94 4.41
CA ALA A 44 10.52 19.79 3.39
C ALA A 44 10.59 19.20 1.96
N LYS A 45 10.27 17.92 1.68
CA LYS A 45 10.47 17.33 0.34
C LYS A 45 9.27 16.52 -0.16
N ARG A 46 8.55 17.09 -1.13
CA ARG A 46 7.36 16.47 -1.77
C ARG A 46 7.68 15.43 -2.87
N ASN A 47 8.91 14.93 -2.98
CA ASN A 47 9.37 14.12 -4.13
C ASN A 47 9.94 12.73 -3.74
N SER A 48 9.42 12.10 -2.68
CA SER A 48 9.90 10.76 -2.31
C SER A 48 9.19 9.64 -3.09
N THR A 49 9.81 8.45 -3.08
CA THR A 49 9.19 7.22 -3.60
C THR A 49 7.81 6.94 -2.99
N TYR A 50 7.66 7.24 -1.68
CA TYR A 50 6.38 7.08 -0.98
C TYR A 50 5.32 8.03 -1.54
N THR A 51 5.64 9.32 -1.66
CA THR A 51 4.70 10.34 -2.15
C THR A 51 4.24 10.00 -3.57
N ILE A 52 5.19 9.63 -4.46
CA ILE A 52 4.87 9.22 -5.82
C ILE A 52 3.97 7.97 -5.85
N ALA A 53 4.27 6.96 -5.04
CA ALA A 53 3.44 5.75 -4.97
C ALA A 53 2.03 6.04 -4.43
N MET A 54 1.89 6.99 -3.51
CA MET A 54 0.60 7.44 -3.00
C MET A 54 -0.20 8.18 -4.08
N GLU A 55 0.40 9.14 -4.77
CA GLU A 55 -0.24 9.87 -5.88
C GLU A 55 -0.70 8.92 -7.00
N GLU A 56 0.11 7.91 -7.32
CA GLU A 56 -0.23 6.88 -8.31
C GLU A 56 -1.48 6.07 -7.94
N ILE A 57 -1.68 5.75 -6.66
CA ILE A 57 -2.82 4.94 -6.20
C ILE A 57 -4.05 5.81 -5.93
N GLU A 58 -3.87 7.01 -5.39
CA GLU A 58 -4.94 8.00 -5.21
C GLU A 58 -5.58 8.34 -6.56
N ALA A 59 -4.80 8.50 -7.63
CA ALA A 59 -5.34 8.72 -8.98
C ALA A 59 -6.20 7.56 -9.51
N CYS A 60 -6.24 6.42 -8.81
CA CYS A 60 -7.06 5.27 -9.17
C CYS A 60 -8.30 5.09 -8.27
N ILE A 61 -8.38 5.77 -7.13
CA ILE A 61 -9.49 5.72 -6.18
C ILE A 61 -10.22 7.06 -6.32
N ALA A 62 -11.51 7.07 -6.65
CA ALA A 62 -12.28 8.31 -6.66
C ALA A 62 -12.30 8.95 -5.26
N ASP A 63 -12.34 10.29 -5.20
CA ASP A 63 -12.38 11.06 -3.95
C ASP A 63 -13.72 10.82 -3.22
N PRO A 64 -13.75 10.09 -2.10
CA PRO A 64 -14.96 9.91 -1.31
C PRO A 64 -15.01 11.06 -0.30
N ASN A 65 -15.56 12.20 -0.72
CA ASN A 65 -15.91 13.28 0.18
C ASN A 65 -17.34 13.07 0.73
N THR A 66 -17.57 12.09 1.61
CA THR A 66 -18.78 12.00 2.45
C THR A 66 -18.55 11.29 3.79
N VAL A 67 -19.48 11.52 4.73
CA VAL A 67 -19.35 11.43 6.19
C VAL A 67 -19.57 9.99 6.75
N GLU A 68 -19.64 8.97 5.89
CA GLU A 68 -19.97 7.57 6.24
C GLU A 68 -18.74 6.63 6.24
N ALA A 69 -17.61 7.17 6.72
CA ALA A 69 -16.25 6.72 6.40
C ALA A 69 -15.84 5.28 6.80
N GLU A 70 -16.45 4.64 7.81
CA GLU A 70 -15.95 3.33 8.30
C GLU A 70 -16.54 2.14 7.53
N ILE A 71 -17.85 2.19 7.22
CA ILE A 71 -18.51 1.15 6.42
C ILE A 71 -17.98 1.21 4.98
N GLU A 72 -17.87 2.42 4.42
CA GLU A 72 -17.28 2.67 3.11
C GLU A 72 -15.82 2.16 3.02
N ALA A 73 -14.98 2.42 4.03
CA ALA A 73 -13.61 1.93 4.03
C ALA A 73 -13.51 0.41 4.06
N ARG A 74 -14.40 -0.27 4.82
CA ARG A 74 -14.42 -1.74 4.87
C ARG A 74 -14.91 -2.34 3.56
N GLU A 75 -15.87 -1.71 2.90
CA GLU A 75 -16.36 -2.13 1.59
C GLU A 75 -15.31 -1.92 0.51
N LEU A 76 -14.69 -0.74 0.45
CA LEU A 76 -13.58 -0.45 -0.45
C LEU A 76 -12.43 -1.45 -0.25
N ALA A 77 -12.09 -1.78 1.00
CA ALA A 77 -11.07 -2.78 1.29
C ALA A 77 -11.41 -4.15 0.70
N ARG A 78 -12.66 -4.62 0.81
CA ARG A 78 -13.10 -5.90 0.21
C ARG A 78 -13.03 -5.87 -1.32
N ILE A 79 -13.37 -4.74 -1.93
CA ILE A 79 -13.33 -4.60 -3.39
C ILE A 79 -11.88 -4.60 -3.90
N ILE A 80 -10.98 -3.91 -3.20
CA ILE A 80 -9.54 -3.94 -3.50
C ILE A 80 -8.98 -5.35 -3.30
N GLU A 81 -9.34 -6.05 -2.22
CA GLU A 81 -8.94 -7.44 -1.99
C GLU A 81 -9.38 -8.35 -3.15
N SER A 82 -10.64 -8.24 -3.55
CA SER A 82 -11.19 -8.98 -4.69
C SER A 82 -10.47 -8.64 -6.01
N PHE A 83 -10.09 -7.37 -6.22
CA PHE A 83 -9.29 -6.96 -7.37
C PHE A 83 -7.91 -7.64 -7.38
N LEU A 84 -7.23 -7.66 -6.22
CA LEU A 84 -5.93 -8.32 -6.06
C LEU A 84 -6.01 -9.82 -6.34
N ASP A 85 -7.17 -10.45 -6.07
CA ASP A 85 -7.47 -11.82 -6.43
C ASP A 85 -7.56 -12.10 -7.92
N THR A 86 -7.78 -11.06 -8.74
CA THR A 86 -7.73 -11.18 -10.20
C THR A 86 -6.33 -11.08 -10.80
N LEU A 87 -5.31 -10.76 -9.98
CA LEU A 87 -3.92 -10.61 -10.44
C LEU A 87 -3.17 -11.94 -10.36
N THR A 88 -2.23 -12.15 -11.27
CA THR A 88 -1.23 -13.21 -11.11
C THR A 88 -0.41 -12.98 -9.84
N VAL A 89 0.13 -14.05 -9.25
CA VAL A 89 0.94 -13.97 -8.02
C VAL A 89 2.07 -12.95 -8.16
N GLU A 90 2.80 -12.98 -9.28
CA GLU A 90 3.89 -12.03 -9.55
C GLU A 90 3.40 -10.57 -9.64
N ASN A 91 2.27 -10.32 -10.32
CA ASN A 91 1.70 -8.98 -10.40
C ASN A 91 1.16 -8.49 -9.05
N ARG A 92 0.61 -9.38 -8.21
CA ARG A 92 0.20 -9.05 -6.84
C ARG A 92 1.41 -8.67 -5.99
N VAL A 93 2.52 -9.41 -6.11
CA VAL A 93 3.79 -9.07 -5.42
C VAL A 93 4.29 -7.70 -5.88
N ILE A 94 4.36 -7.44 -7.19
CA ILE A 94 4.78 -6.13 -7.73
C ILE A 94 3.90 -5.00 -7.19
N PHE A 95 2.58 -5.20 -7.17
CA PHE A 95 1.63 -4.21 -6.67
C PHE A 95 1.81 -3.96 -5.17
N MET A 96 1.92 -5.01 -4.35
CA MET A 96 2.11 -4.88 -2.90
C MET A 96 3.45 -4.22 -2.57
N ARG A 97 4.54 -4.58 -3.26
CA ARG A 97 5.85 -3.92 -3.08
C ARG A 97 5.77 -2.43 -3.42
N ARG A 98 5.07 -2.07 -4.50
CA ARG A 98 4.90 -0.66 -4.87
C ARG A 98 4.05 0.13 -3.89
N TYR A 99 2.89 -0.37 -3.48
CA TYR A 99 1.91 0.45 -2.75
C TYR A 99 1.88 0.20 -1.25
N TRP A 100 2.17 -1.03 -0.80
CA TRP A 100 2.25 -1.35 0.62
C TRP A 100 3.65 -1.17 1.22
N PHE A 101 4.71 -1.37 0.44
CA PHE A 101 6.09 -1.16 0.92
C PHE A 101 6.70 0.14 0.39
N SER A 102 6.08 0.76 -0.62
CA SER A 102 6.54 2.03 -1.20
C SER A 102 7.93 1.93 -1.83
N ASP A 103 8.24 0.75 -2.37
CA ASP A 103 9.48 0.48 -3.08
C ASP A 103 9.58 1.25 -4.39
N SER A 104 10.82 1.52 -4.82
CA SER A 104 11.08 2.04 -6.16
C SER A 104 10.93 0.95 -7.21
N CYS A 105 10.70 1.32 -8.47
CA CYS A 105 10.70 0.34 -9.58
C CYS A 105 12.02 -0.43 -9.67
N LYS A 106 13.13 0.19 -9.25
CA LYS A 106 14.45 -0.43 -9.14
C LYS A 106 14.49 -1.54 -8.09
N ASP A 107 14.05 -1.25 -6.87
CA ASP A 107 14.08 -2.25 -5.78
C ASP A 107 13.15 -3.42 -6.11
N ILE A 108 11.99 -3.14 -6.72
CA ILE A 108 11.07 -4.19 -7.18
C ILE A 108 11.72 -5.03 -8.28
N ALA A 109 12.34 -4.38 -9.27
CA ALA A 109 13.00 -5.05 -10.39
C ALA A 109 14.09 -6.02 -9.91
N GLU A 110 14.92 -5.58 -8.96
CA GLU A 110 15.93 -6.41 -8.32
C GLU A 110 15.30 -7.57 -7.55
N PHE A 111 14.23 -7.31 -6.78
CA PHE A 111 13.55 -8.33 -5.98
C PHE A 111 12.90 -9.45 -6.83
N VAL A 112 12.30 -9.11 -7.98
CA VAL A 112 11.61 -10.09 -8.84
C VAL A 112 12.45 -10.58 -10.03
N GLY A 113 13.67 -10.08 -10.21
CA GLY A 113 14.55 -10.47 -11.32
C GLY A 113 14.09 -9.98 -12.70
N LEU A 114 13.47 -8.81 -12.78
CA LEU A 114 13.00 -8.19 -14.03
C LEU A 114 13.69 -6.83 -14.26
N SER A 115 13.49 -6.20 -15.41
CA SER A 115 13.98 -4.84 -15.65
C SER A 115 13.04 -3.78 -15.08
N GLU A 116 13.58 -2.62 -14.68
CA GLU A 116 12.79 -1.47 -14.20
C GLU A 116 11.70 -1.04 -15.19
N LYS A 117 12.02 -1.08 -16.50
CA LYS A 117 11.06 -0.79 -17.57
C LYS A 117 9.90 -1.78 -17.57
N ASN A 118 10.18 -3.07 -17.34
CA ASN A 118 9.14 -4.10 -17.24
C ASN A 118 8.21 -3.83 -16.05
N ILE A 119 8.78 -3.51 -14.88
CA ILE A 119 8.01 -3.15 -13.67
C ILE A 119 7.11 -1.94 -13.92
N SER A 120 7.65 -0.86 -14.49
CA SER A 120 6.89 0.36 -14.79
C SER A 120 5.70 0.10 -15.72
N VAL A 121 5.91 -0.70 -16.78
CA VAL A 121 4.84 -1.08 -17.71
C VAL A 121 3.78 -1.94 -17.01
N ARG A 122 4.19 -2.92 -16.18
CA ARG A 122 3.25 -3.77 -15.44
C ARG A 122 2.43 -2.97 -14.44
N LEU A 123 3.06 -2.09 -13.65
CA LEU A 123 2.35 -1.22 -12.71
C LEU A 123 1.33 -0.34 -13.42
N THR A 124 1.69 0.24 -14.57
CA THR A 124 0.75 1.03 -15.38
C THR A 124 -0.45 0.20 -15.81
N ARG A 125 -0.24 -1.03 -16.30
CA ARG A 125 -1.33 -1.94 -16.70
C ARG A 125 -2.20 -2.38 -15.52
N ILE A 126 -1.60 -2.67 -14.38
CA ILE A 126 -2.33 -3.07 -13.16
C ILE A 126 -3.20 -1.90 -12.69
N ARG A 127 -2.66 -0.68 -12.63
CA ARG A 127 -3.44 0.53 -12.30
C ARG A 127 -4.61 0.74 -13.24
N GLN A 128 -4.40 0.61 -14.55
CA GLN A 128 -5.48 0.75 -15.52
C GLN A 128 -6.57 -0.31 -15.31
N LYS A 129 -6.18 -1.57 -15.06
CA LYS A 129 -7.12 -2.64 -14.71
C LYS A 129 -7.88 -2.33 -13.43
N MET A 130 -7.22 -1.77 -12.42
CA MET A 130 -7.86 -1.38 -11.16
C MET A 130 -8.90 -0.29 -11.37
N LYS A 131 -8.57 0.75 -12.14
CA LYS A 131 -9.52 1.83 -12.48
C LYS A 131 -10.77 1.28 -13.14
N SER A 132 -10.62 0.44 -14.16
CA SER A 132 -11.76 -0.21 -14.83
C SER A 132 -12.56 -1.10 -13.87
N TYR A 133 -11.87 -1.90 -13.05
CA TYR A 133 -12.51 -2.82 -12.11
C TYR A 133 -13.35 -2.11 -11.04
N LEU A 134 -12.86 -0.99 -10.53
CA LEU A 134 -13.57 -0.16 -9.57
C LEU A 134 -14.76 0.56 -10.25
N ALA A 135 -14.61 1.00 -11.51
CA ALA A 135 -15.64 1.72 -12.26
C ALA A 135 -16.86 0.84 -12.55
N GLU A 136 -16.63 -0.43 -12.88
CA GLU A 136 -17.68 -1.42 -13.11
C GLU A 136 -18.51 -1.77 -11.86
N ARG A 137 -18.00 -1.44 -10.66
CA ARG A 137 -18.59 -1.85 -9.37
C ARG A 137 -19.26 -0.69 -8.63
N GLU A 138 -19.47 0.43 -9.30
CA GLU A 138 -20.12 1.62 -8.72
C GLU A 138 -19.47 2.10 -7.42
N VAL A 139 -18.18 1.80 -7.21
CA VAL A 139 -17.33 2.49 -6.20
C VAL A 139 -17.06 3.95 -6.62
N PHE A 140 -17.59 4.33 -7.78
CA PHE A 140 -17.66 5.68 -8.29
C PHE A 140 -19.11 6.16 -8.20
N VAL A 141 -19.35 7.07 -7.26
CA VAL A 141 -20.36 8.12 -7.40
C VAL A 141 -19.60 9.43 -7.53
#